data_AF-A0A6J4P3J3-F1
#
_entry.id   AF-A0A6J4P3J3-F1
#
_cell.length_a   1.000
_cell.length_b   1.000
_cell.length_c   1.000
_cell.angle_alpha   90.00
_cell.angle_beta   90.00
_cell.angle_gamma   90.00
#
_symmetry.space_group_name_H-M   'P 1'
#
loop_
_entity.id
_entity.type
_entity.pdbx_description
1 polymer ?
#
loop_
_entity_poly.entity_id
_entity_poly.type
_entity_poly.pdbx_seq_one_letter_code
_entity_poly.pdbx_strand_id
1 'polypeptide(L)'
;MSERPVRVLIVDDQALVRRGLAKLLEIEDAVEAADGEAADGGAALRMLPSARPDVALVAALMPLMDGVELVRRLSDEYPRIAAIILTTFDDDE
;
A
#
# COMPACT_ATOMS: atom_id res chain seq x y z
N MET A 1 -5.57 -10.50 24.60
CA MET A 1 -6.14 -10.83 23.27
C MET A 1 -4.99 -10.69 22.30
N SER A 2 -4.59 -11.72 21.56
CA SER A 2 -3.62 -11.49 20.47
C SER A 2 -4.34 -10.65 19.42
N GLU A 3 -3.92 -9.40 19.26
CA GLU A 3 -4.31 -8.61 18.10
C GLU A 3 -3.71 -9.29 16.86
N ARG A 4 -4.53 -9.43 15.81
CA ARG A 4 -4.04 -9.97 14.53
C ARG A 4 -3.01 -8.99 13.96
N PRO A 5 -2.00 -9.48 13.19
CA PRO A 5 -1.06 -8.59 12.52
C PRO A 5 -1.78 -7.55 11.65
N VAL A 6 -1.20 -6.34 11.58
CA VAL A 6 -1.66 -5.27 10.70
C VAL A 6 -1.35 -5.65 9.26
N ARG A 7 -2.36 -5.65 8.39
CA ARG A 7 -2.23 -6.11 7.00
C ARG A 7 -1.94 -4.93 6.09
N VAL A 8 -0.80 -4.97 5.41
CA VAL A 8 -0.28 -3.86 4.60
C VAL A 8 -0.36 -4.22 3.12
N LEU A 9 -1.18 -3.51 2.35
CA LEU A 9 -1.15 -3.56 0.89
C LEU A 9 -0.01 -2.69 0.36
N ILE A 10 0.89 -3.27 -0.43
CA ILE A 10 1.99 -2.54 -1.06
C ILE A 10 1.60 -2.19 -2.50
N VAL A 11 1.67 -0.89 -2.83
CA VAL A 11 1.31 -0.33 -4.13
C VAL A 11 2.48 0.47 -4.68
N ASP A 12 3.19 -0.10 -5.65
CA ASP A 12 4.39 0.49 -6.25
C ASP A 12 4.61 -0.15 -7.63
N ASP A 13 4.98 0.59 -8.67
CA ASP A 13 5.18 0.04 -10.01
C ASP A 13 6.48 -0.78 -10.14
N GLN A 14 7.43 -0.61 -9.21
CA GLN A 14 8.70 -1.32 -9.16
C GLN A 14 8.60 -2.63 -8.35
N ALA A 15 8.57 -3.76 -9.07
CA ALA A 15 8.48 -5.08 -8.45
C ALA A 15 9.61 -5.39 -7.46
N LEU A 16 10.81 -4.82 -7.64
CA LEU A 16 11.92 -4.99 -6.70
C LEU A 16 11.62 -4.33 -5.35
N VAL A 17 11.05 -3.13 -5.36
CA VAL A 17 10.66 -2.39 -4.15
C VAL A 17 9.56 -3.16 -3.41
N ARG A 18 8.52 -3.62 -4.11
CA ARG A 18 7.44 -4.40 -3.50
C ARG A 18 7.93 -5.65 -2.77
N ARG A 19 8.80 -6.43 -3.43
CA ARG A 19 9.39 -7.64 -2.84
C ARG A 19 10.29 -7.33 -1.64
N GLY A 20 11.06 -6.24 -1.73
CA GLY A 20 11.91 -5.79 -0.62
C GLY A 20 11.07 -5.38 0.60
N LEU A 21 10.02 -4.59 0.39
CA LEU A 21 9.10 -4.16 1.45
C LEU A 21 8.36 -5.35 2.06
N ALA A 22 7.84 -6.27 1.26
CA ALA A 22 7.20 -7.48 1.76
C ALA A 22 8.14 -8.30 2.67
N LYS A 23 9.40 -8.45 2.24
CA LYS A 23 10.44 -9.12 3.05
C LYS A 23 10.79 -8.38 4.34
N LEU A 24 10.74 -7.05 4.35
CA LEU A 24 10.96 -6.25 5.56
C LEU A 24 9.80 -6.40 6.54
N LEU A 25 8.56 -6.46 6.05
CA LEU A 25 7.38 -6.68 6.91
C LEU A 25 7.42 -8.05 7.60
N GLU A 26 7.93 -9.09 6.93
CA GLU A 26 8.10 -10.43 7.53
C GLU A 26 9.00 -10.47 8.78
N ILE A 27 9.78 -9.42 9.06
CA ILE A 27 10.70 -9.36 10.22
C ILE A 27 9.94 -9.01 11.51
N GLU A 28 8.80 -8.33 11.41
CA GLU A 28 8.05 -7.82 12.56
C GLU A 28 6.71 -8.55 12.70
N ASP A 29 6.54 -9.33 13.77
CA ASP A 29 5.36 -10.19 13.98
C ASP A 29 4.04 -9.39 14.08
N ALA A 30 4.10 -8.09 14.35
CA ALA A 30 2.92 -7.22 14.45
C ALA A 30 2.37 -6.75 13.10
N VAL A 31 3.09 -6.95 11.98
CA VAL A 31 2.69 -6.49 10.65
C VAL A 31 2.90 -7.59 9.61
N GLU A 32 2.06 -7.63 8.58
CA GLU A 32 2.20 -8.57 7.48
C GLU A 32 1.80 -7.93 6.15
N ALA A 33 2.35 -8.44 5.04
CA ALA A 33 1.88 -8.04 3.72
C ALA A 33 0.47 -8.62 3.49
N ALA A 34 -0.45 -7.77 3.02
CA ALA A 34 -1.76 -8.22 2.58
C ALA A 34 -1.64 -9.09 1.31
N ASP A 35 -2.65 -9.91 1.05
CA ASP A 35 -2.62 -10.83 -0.09
C ASP A 35 -2.55 -10.07 -1.43
N GLY A 36 -1.46 -10.34 -2.16
CA GLY A 36 -1.18 -9.81 -3.48
C GLY A 36 -0.47 -8.45 -3.49
N GLU A 37 -0.03 -8.04 -4.68
CA GLU A 37 0.70 -6.80 -4.91
C GLU A 37 0.03 -5.97 -6.01
N ALA A 38 0.02 -4.64 -5.87
CA ALA A 38 -0.51 -3.74 -6.88
C ALA A 38 0.61 -2.90 -7.51
N ALA A 39 0.57 -2.77 -8.85
CA ALA A 39 1.54 -1.99 -9.62
C ALA A 39 1.04 -0.58 -9.99
N ASP A 40 -0.23 -0.29 -9.70
CA ASP A 40 -0.89 1.00 -9.95
C ASP A 40 -2.12 1.15 -9.04
N GLY A 41 -2.66 2.37 -8.93
CA GLY A 41 -3.82 2.64 -8.08
C GLY A 41 -5.10 1.92 -8.51
N GLY A 42 -5.30 1.69 -9.81
CA GLY A 42 -6.45 0.93 -10.30
C GLY A 42 -6.38 -0.55 -9.91
N ALA A 43 -5.20 -1.16 -9.97
CA ALA A 43 -4.95 -2.51 -9.47
C ALA A 43 -5.20 -2.59 -7.96
N ALA A 44 -4.72 -1.61 -7.19
CA ALA A 44 -4.94 -1.56 -5.74
C ALA A 44 -6.44 -1.54 -5.39
N LEU A 45 -7.22 -0.66 -6.03
CA LEU A 45 -8.67 -0.56 -5.79
C LEU A 45 -9.42 -1.86 -6.08
N ARG A 46 -9.06 -2.59 -7.15
CA ARG A 46 -9.67 -3.88 -7.48
C ARG A 46 -9.39 -4.96 -6.42
N MET A 47 -8.27 -4.85 -5.71
CA MET A 47 -7.82 -5.85 -4.73
C MET A 47 -8.39 -5.61 -3.34
N LEU A 48 -8.81 -4.38 -2.99
CA LEU A 48 -9.29 -4.05 -1.64
C LEU A 48 -10.35 -5.01 -1.08
N PRO A 49 -11.38 -5.45 -1.83
CA PRO A 49 -12.43 -6.31 -1.29
C PRO A 49 -11.93 -7.67 -0.80
N SER A 50 -10.95 -8.24 -1.50
CA SER A 50 -10.34 -9.54 -1.17
C SER A 50 -9.16 -9.37 -0.21
N ALA A 51 -8.29 -8.41 -0.48
CA ALA A 51 -7.06 -8.19 0.27
C ALA A 51 -7.31 -7.61 1.65
N ARG A 52 -8.44 -6.91 1.90
CA ARG A 52 -8.83 -6.33 3.20
C ARG A 52 -7.64 -5.79 4.03
N PRO A 53 -6.84 -4.87 3.47
CA PRO A 53 -5.71 -4.31 4.20
C PRO A 53 -6.21 -3.35 5.29
N ASP A 54 -5.40 -3.18 6.32
CA ASP A 54 -5.54 -2.14 7.33
C ASP A 54 -4.78 -0.87 6.91
N VAL A 55 -3.67 -1.05 6.20
CA VAL A 55 -2.80 0.02 5.70
C VAL A 55 -2.52 -0.19 4.21
N ALA A 56 -2.53 0.89 3.43
CA ALA A 56 -1.97 0.93 2.08
C ALA A 56 -0.64 1.72 2.10
N LEU A 57 0.45 1.06 1.74
CA LEU A 57 1.76 1.69 1.54
C LEU A 57 1.91 1.98 0.04
N VAL A 58 1.92 3.26 -0.33
CA VAL A 58 1.68 3.71 -1.71
C VAL A 58 2.86 4.54 -2.22
N ALA A 59 3.40 4.18 -3.38
CA ALA A 59 4.35 5.01 -4.11
C ALA A 59 3.66 6.30 -4.61
N ALA A 60 4.30 7.46 -4.42
CA ALA A 60 3.70 8.74 -4.81
C ALA A 60 3.45 8.84 -6.33
N LEU A 61 4.41 8.35 -7.13
CA LEU A 61 4.38 8.41 -8.59
C LEU A 61 4.25 7.00 -9.15
N MET A 62 3.19 6.78 -9.93
CA MET A 62 2.90 5.51 -10.60
C MET A 62 2.21 5.80 -11.94
N PRO A 63 2.35 4.93 -12.95
CA PRO A 63 1.64 5.07 -14.21
C PRO A 63 0.12 4.86 -14.04
N LEU A 64 -0.68 5.43 -14.96
CA LEU A 64 -2.15 5.34 -15.04
C LEU A 64 -2.91 6.08 -13.92
N MET A 65 -2.63 5.75 -12.66
CA MET A 65 -3.17 6.42 -11.48
C MET A 65 -2.04 6.62 -10.48
N ASP A 66 -1.73 7.89 -10.19
CA ASP A 66 -0.72 8.24 -9.21
C ASP A 66 -1.15 7.91 -7.77
N GLY A 67 -0.19 7.88 -6.86
CA GLY A 67 -0.43 7.52 -5.47
C GLY A 67 -1.28 8.54 -4.71
N VAL A 68 -1.24 9.81 -5.09
CA VAL A 68 -2.02 10.87 -4.43
C VAL A 68 -3.50 10.72 -4.74
N GLU A 69 -3.84 10.43 -5.99
CA GLU A 69 -5.20 10.10 -6.42
C GLU A 69 -5.71 8.82 -5.74
N LEU A 70 -4.85 7.79 -5.61
CA LEU A 70 -5.23 6.58 -4.85
C LEU A 70 -5.55 6.92 -3.39
N VAL A 71 -4.69 7.71 -2.71
CA VAL A 71 -4.91 8.11 -1.31
C VAL A 71 -6.20 8.91 -1.13
N ARG A 72 -6.51 9.82 -2.07
CA ARG A 72 -7.79 10.54 -2.09
C ARG A 72 -8.97 9.58 -2.15
N ARG A 73 -8.96 8.64 -3.09
CA ARG A 73 -10.04 7.63 -3.20
C ARG A 73 -10.14 6.72 -1.99
N LEU A 74 -9.01 6.31 -1.40
CA LEU A 74 -9.02 5.55 -0.15
C LEU A 74 -9.67 6.35 0.98
N SER A 75 -9.39 7.65 1.07
CA SER A 75 -9.98 8.51 2.10
C SER A 75 -11.49 8.67 1.94
N ASP A 76 -11.96 8.81 0.70
CA ASP A 76 -13.37 9.06 0.38
C ASP A 76 -14.21 7.77 0.42
N GLU A 77 -13.70 6.67 -0.14
CA GLU A 77 -14.44 5.42 -0.35
C GLU A 77 -14.12 4.34 0.70
N TYR A 78 -12.92 4.38 1.29
CA TYR A 78 -12.40 3.35 2.21
C TYR A 78 -11.80 3.94 3.50
N PRO A 79 -12.54 4.75 4.28
CA PRO A 79 -11.99 5.53 5.41
C PRO A 79 -11.43 4.70 6.58
N ARG A 80 -11.54 3.37 6.53
CA ARG A 80 -10.92 2.45 7.50
C ARG A 80 -9.51 2.01 7.11
N ILE A 81 -9.10 2.25 5.87
CA ILE A 81 -7.76 1.92 5.37
C ILE A 81 -6.89 3.14 5.60
N ALA A 82 -5.90 3.02 6.48
CA ALA A 82 -4.90 4.07 6.62
C ALA A 82 -4.00 4.06 5.37
N ALA A 83 -3.61 5.23 4.87
CA ALA A 83 -2.74 5.33 3.71
C ALA A 83 -1.44 6.05 4.08
N ILE A 84 -0.31 5.47 3.68
CA ILE A 84 1.03 6.01 3.90
C ILE A 84 1.68 6.14 2.52
N ILE A 85 2.08 7.36 2.16
CA ILE A 85 2.87 7.57 0.95
C ILE A 85 4.33 7.28 1.29
N LEU A 86 4.96 6.38 0.52
CA LEU A 86 6.40 6.16 0.52
C LEU A 86 6.95 6.72 -0.78
N THR A 87 7.88 7.65 -0.67
CA THR A 87 8.49 8.26 -1.86
C THR A 87 9.97 8.47 -1.63
N THR A 88 10.77 8.21 -2.66
CA THR A 88 12.16 8.66 -2.75
C THR A 88 12.25 10.02 -3.45
N PHE A 89 11.11 10.60 -3.79
CA PHE A 89 11.02 11.94 -4.32
C PHE A 89 11.28 12.93 -3.19
N ASP A 90 12.44 13.56 -3.25
CA ASP A 90 12.84 14.69 -2.43
C ASP A 90 12.40 15.94 -3.21
N ASP A 91 11.21 16.47 -2.92
CA ASP A 91 10.81 17.76 -3.48
C ASP A 91 11.34 18.84 -2.52
N ASP A 92 12.57 19.26 -2.78
CA ASP A 92 13.21 20.46 -2.20
C ASP A 92 12.82 21.74 -2.99
N GLU A 93 11.69 21.74 -3.72
CA GLU A 93 11.12 22.93 -4.41
C GLU A 93 9.84 23.48 -3.76
#